data_AF-A0A955LSJ0-F1
#
_entry.id   AF-A0A955LSJ0-F1
#
_cell.length_a   1.000
_cell.length_b   1.000
_cell.length_c   1.000
_cell.angle_alpha   90.00
_cell.angle_beta   90.00
_cell.angle_gamma   90.00
#
_symmetry.space_group_name_H-M   'P 1'
#
loop_
_entity.id
_entity.type
_entity.pdbx_description
1 polymer ?
#
loop_
_entity_poly.entity_id
_entity_poly.type
_entity_poly.pdbx_seq_one_letter_code
_entity_poly.pdbx_strand_id
1 'polypeptide(L)'
;MDSYTCPTCGEKLERDLTRLYEHTDQHIVDAIKKQHPEWVAENGFCKRCMSHFRDAIRQSHEGGKPATVNITLAGSKRRVVQSAVSALLAVLISFLLIRFHVPDYFHVLFFMAVAVSMLCLLQANKKICVVYGLQGMKDMENGEEIIRDEDVKRDVFIASLLIILFSFISAVIISMIHYLIVVS
;
A
#
# COMPACT_ATOMS: atom_id res chain seq x y z
N MET A 1 26.64 -22.86 -32.38
CA MET A 1 25.74 -22.40 -31.32
C MET A 1 26.46 -21.27 -30.61
N ASP A 2 25.90 -20.07 -30.64
CA ASP A 2 26.51 -18.91 -29.98
C ASP A 2 26.29 -19.02 -28.47
N SER A 3 27.35 -18.97 -27.68
CA SER A 3 27.29 -18.95 -26.21
C SER A 3 27.19 -17.53 -25.68
N TYR A 4 26.46 -17.32 -24.58
CA TYR A 4 26.42 -16.06 -23.83
C TYR A 4 27.30 -16.17 -22.58
N THR A 5 28.15 -15.19 -22.31
CA THR A 5 28.95 -15.14 -21.07
C THR A 5 28.24 -14.27 -20.05
N CYS A 6 27.88 -14.83 -18.89
CA CYS A 6 27.27 -14.07 -17.81
C CYS A 6 28.22 -12.98 -17.31
N PRO A 7 27.82 -11.70 -17.26
CA PRO A 7 28.68 -10.61 -16.81
C PRO A 7 28.94 -10.64 -15.30
N THR A 8 28.08 -11.31 -14.52
CA THR A 8 28.19 -11.37 -13.06
C THR A 8 29.22 -12.38 -12.59
N CYS A 9 29.25 -13.57 -13.19
CA CYS A 9 30.11 -14.68 -12.75
C CYS A 9 31.09 -15.20 -13.82
N GLY A 10 30.97 -14.75 -15.08
CA GLY A 10 31.79 -15.20 -16.19
C GLY A 10 31.44 -16.58 -16.74
N GLU A 11 30.39 -17.25 -16.24
CA GLU A 11 29.96 -18.56 -16.74
C GLU A 11 29.44 -18.45 -18.18
N LYS A 12 29.83 -19.41 -19.04
CA LYS A 12 29.31 -19.52 -20.41
C LYS A 12 28.02 -20.32 -20.42
N LEU A 13 26.92 -19.67 -20.77
CA LEU A 13 25.59 -20.23 -20.89
C LEU A 13 25.21 -20.46 -22.35
N GLU A 14 24.39 -21.45 -22.57
CA GLU A 14 23.69 -21.64 -23.84
C GLU A 14 22.66 -20.51 -24.04
N ARG A 15 22.40 -20.10 -25.29
CA ARG A 15 21.38 -19.08 -25.63
C ARG A 15 19.94 -19.61 -25.47
N ASP A 16 19.66 -20.24 -24.34
CA ASP A 16 18.31 -20.52 -23.86
C ASP A 16 17.90 -19.43 -22.88
N LEU A 17 16.86 -18.67 -23.23
CA LEU A 17 16.32 -17.60 -22.40
C LEU A 17 15.92 -18.11 -21.01
N THR A 18 15.38 -19.31 -20.91
CA THR A 18 14.93 -19.90 -19.65
C THR A 18 16.11 -20.07 -18.70
N ARG A 19 17.19 -20.69 -19.21
CA ARG A 19 18.41 -20.93 -18.45
C ARG A 19 19.13 -19.63 -18.08
N LEU A 20 19.07 -18.63 -18.95
CA LEU A 20 19.60 -17.29 -18.67
C LEU A 20 18.84 -16.60 -17.54
N TYR A 21 17.50 -16.68 -17.54
CA TYR A 21 16.67 -16.11 -16.48
C TYR A 21 16.92 -16.80 -15.15
N GLU A 22 16.90 -18.14 -15.11
CA GLU A 22 17.16 -18.91 -13.90
C GLU A 22 18.54 -18.59 -13.30
N HIS A 23 19.57 -18.51 -14.15
CA HIS A 23 20.92 -18.18 -13.72
C HIS A 23 21.03 -16.74 -13.19
N THR A 24 20.36 -15.77 -13.83
CA THR A 24 20.37 -14.37 -13.39
C THR A 24 19.60 -14.19 -12.08
N ASP A 25 18.44 -14.85 -11.95
CA ASP A 25 17.64 -14.85 -10.72
C ASP A 25 18.45 -15.42 -9.54
N GLN A 26 19.27 -16.45 -9.78
CA GLN A 26 20.13 -17.03 -8.75
C GLN A 26 21.15 -16.03 -8.21
N HIS A 27 21.84 -15.26 -9.07
CA HIS A 27 22.78 -14.22 -8.61
C HIS A 27 22.12 -13.19 -7.71
N ILE A 28 20.88 -12.85 -8.02
CA ILE A 28 20.14 -11.83 -7.29
C ILE A 28 19.66 -12.39 -5.95
N VAL A 29 19.17 -13.62 -5.92
CA VAL A 29 18.86 -14.33 -4.68
C VAL A 29 20.10 -14.44 -3.80
N ASP A 30 21.26 -14.77 -4.37
CA ASP A 30 22.51 -14.89 -3.62
C ASP A 30 23.00 -13.53 -3.08
N ALA A 31 22.81 -12.45 -3.83
CA ALA A 31 23.08 -11.10 -3.36
C ALA A 31 22.16 -10.68 -2.20
N ILE A 32 20.86 -10.97 -2.30
CA ILE A 32 19.88 -10.69 -1.23
C ILE A 32 20.22 -11.52 0.03
N LYS A 33 20.53 -12.81 -0.12
CA LYS A 33 20.92 -13.69 1.01
C LYS A 33 22.15 -13.18 1.76
N LYS A 34 23.11 -12.54 1.07
CA LYS A 34 24.28 -11.92 1.72
C LYS A 34 23.89 -10.73 2.59
N GLN A 35 22.86 -9.97 2.21
CA GLN A 35 22.38 -8.80 2.97
C GLN A 35 21.38 -9.19 4.07
N HIS A 36 20.60 -10.24 3.84
CA HIS A 36 19.53 -10.73 4.71
C HIS A 36 19.68 -12.24 5.00
N PRO A 37 20.71 -12.67 5.74
CA PRO A 37 20.95 -14.08 6.04
C PRO A 37 19.79 -14.72 6.81
N GLU A 38 18.99 -13.93 7.53
CA GLU A 38 17.83 -14.36 8.29
C GLU A 38 16.60 -14.71 7.42
N TRP A 39 16.64 -14.44 6.11
CA TRP A 39 15.52 -14.73 5.19
C TRP A 39 15.61 -16.11 4.54
N VAL A 40 16.61 -16.93 4.86
CA VAL A 40 16.82 -18.23 4.22
C VAL A 40 15.82 -19.27 4.74
N ALA A 41 14.87 -19.68 3.91
CA ALA A 41 14.07 -20.88 4.13
C ALA A 41 14.85 -22.13 3.67
N GLU A 42 14.69 -23.26 4.37
CA GLU A 42 15.43 -24.53 4.16
C GLU A 42 15.44 -25.05 2.71
N ASN A 43 14.50 -24.62 1.86
CA ASN A 43 14.27 -25.21 0.53
C ASN A 43 14.73 -24.31 -0.64
N GLY A 44 15.64 -23.36 -0.40
CA GLY A 44 16.30 -22.58 -1.47
C GLY A 44 15.47 -21.46 -2.10
N PHE A 45 14.13 -21.55 -2.09
CA PHE A 45 13.22 -20.50 -2.54
C PHE A 45 12.63 -19.71 -1.37
N CYS A 46 13.18 -18.53 -1.11
CA CYS A 46 12.57 -17.59 -0.17
C CYS A 46 11.51 -16.74 -0.90
N LYS A 47 10.25 -16.91 -0.51
CA LYS A 47 9.12 -16.13 -1.02
C LYS A 47 9.33 -14.62 -0.83
N ARG A 48 9.98 -14.22 0.28
CA ARG A 48 10.32 -12.82 0.58
C ARG A 48 11.40 -12.26 -0.35
N CYS A 49 12.44 -13.05 -0.67
CA CYS A 49 13.48 -12.62 -1.61
C CYS A 49 12.88 -12.38 -3.00
N MET A 50 12.01 -13.28 -3.46
CA MET A 50 11.35 -13.14 -4.77
C MET A 50 10.37 -11.96 -4.81
N SER A 51 9.63 -11.70 -3.73
CA SER A 51 8.75 -10.52 -3.69
C SER A 51 9.57 -9.23 -3.70
N HIS A 52 10.62 -9.15 -2.87
CA HIS A 52 11.52 -7.98 -2.83
C HIS A 52 12.16 -7.73 -4.19
N PHE A 53 12.63 -8.78 -4.86
CA PHE A 53 13.23 -8.65 -6.18
C PHE A 53 12.23 -8.15 -7.24
N ARG A 54 11.03 -8.73 -7.28
CA ARG A 54 9.98 -8.27 -8.21
C ARG A 54 9.61 -6.81 -7.97
N ASP A 55 9.53 -6.39 -6.71
CA ASP A 55 9.24 -5.01 -6.37
C ASP A 55 10.38 -4.07 -6.80
N ALA A 56 11.65 -4.49 -6.66
CA ALA A 56 12.80 -3.74 -7.14
C ALA A 56 12.83 -3.59 -8.68
N ILE A 57 12.52 -4.65 -9.43
CA ILE A 57 12.39 -4.59 -10.90
C ILE A 57 11.22 -3.68 -11.30
N ARG A 58 10.09 -3.80 -10.60
CA ARG A 58 8.93 -2.96 -10.92
C ARG A 58 9.23 -1.48 -10.70
N GLN A 59 9.97 -1.16 -9.64
CA GLN A 59 10.44 0.20 -9.36
C GLN A 59 11.43 0.71 -10.41
N SER A 60 12.30 -0.16 -10.98
CA SER A 60 13.26 0.26 -12.01
C SER A 60 12.60 0.56 -13.36
N HIS A 61 11.49 -0.10 -13.70
CA HIS A 61 10.76 0.14 -14.96
C HIS A 61 9.90 1.41 -14.98
N GLU A 62 9.46 1.93 -13.82
CA GLU A 62 8.57 3.10 -13.74
C GLU A 62 9.29 4.47 -13.74
N GLY A 63 10.57 4.54 -14.17
CA GLY A 63 11.25 5.82 -14.40
C GLY A 63 11.92 6.44 -13.16
N GLY A 64 12.38 5.62 -12.22
CA GLY A 64 13.48 6.00 -11.31
C GLY A 64 13.11 6.78 -10.05
N LYS A 65 11.83 7.01 -9.75
CA LYS A 65 11.44 7.41 -8.38
C LYS A 65 11.02 6.17 -7.59
N PRO A 66 11.63 5.87 -6.43
CA PRO A 66 11.16 4.80 -5.56
C PRO A 66 9.68 5.04 -5.28
N ALA A 67 8.86 4.01 -5.52
CA ALA A 67 7.42 4.14 -5.40
C ALA A 67 7.06 4.63 -3.99
N THR A 68 6.25 5.70 -3.90
CA THR A 68 5.75 6.30 -2.66
C THR A 68 4.70 5.43 -1.95
N VAL A 69 4.89 4.12 -2.02
CA VAL A 69 3.98 3.08 -1.54
C VAL A 69 4.53 2.56 -0.22
N ASN A 70 3.72 2.59 0.84
CA ASN A 70 4.12 2.10 2.16
C ASN A 70 3.19 1.00 2.71
N ILE A 71 2.31 0.45 1.87
CA ILE A 71 1.54 -0.76 2.19
C ILE A 71 1.59 -1.80 1.08
N THR A 72 1.49 -3.05 1.51
CA THR A 72 1.41 -4.22 0.63
C THR A 72 0.09 -4.27 -0.14
N LEU A 73 0.02 -5.10 -1.18
CA LEU A 73 -1.22 -5.36 -1.91
C LEU A 73 -2.31 -5.95 -1.00
N ALA A 74 -1.94 -6.82 -0.06
CA ALA A 74 -2.85 -7.38 0.93
C ALA A 74 -3.40 -6.28 1.86
N GLY A 75 -2.53 -5.37 2.32
CA GLY A 75 -2.92 -4.19 3.09
C GLY A 75 -3.92 -3.31 2.33
N SER A 76 -3.66 -3.02 1.04
CA SER A 76 -4.57 -2.24 0.19
C SER A 76 -5.95 -2.91 0.07
N LYS A 77 -6.01 -4.22 -0.18
CA LYS A 77 -7.28 -4.97 -0.22
C LYS A 77 -8.05 -4.90 1.10
N ARG A 78 -7.36 -5.00 2.24
CA ARG A 78 -7.97 -4.86 3.57
C ARG A 78 -8.59 -3.47 3.76
N ARG A 79 -7.94 -2.41 3.27
CA ARG A 79 -8.48 -1.03 3.30
C ARG A 79 -9.71 -0.86 2.43
N VAL A 80 -9.79 -1.51 1.26
CA VAL A 80 -11.02 -1.52 0.43
C VAL A 80 -12.18 -2.15 1.20
N VAL A 81 -11.95 -3.31 1.84
CA VAL A 81 -12.97 -3.97 2.67
C VAL A 81 -13.41 -3.07 3.83
N GLN A 82 -12.46 -2.44 4.54
CA GLN A 82 -12.77 -1.50 5.63
C GLN A 82 -13.56 -0.27 5.15
N SER A 83 -13.26 0.25 3.97
CA SER A 83 -14.03 1.33 3.34
C SER A 83 -15.48 0.90 3.07
N ALA A 84 -15.67 -0.28 2.46
CA ALA A 84 -17.01 -0.81 2.20
C ALA A 84 -17.82 -1.02 3.50
N VAL A 85 -17.21 -1.59 4.53
CA VAL A 85 -17.85 -1.78 5.85
C VAL A 85 -18.24 -0.44 6.48
N SER A 86 -17.36 0.55 6.44
CA SER A 86 -17.62 1.89 7.00
C SER A 86 -18.69 2.64 6.21
N ALA A 87 -18.74 2.47 4.89
CA ALA A 87 -19.81 3.01 4.05
C ALA A 87 -21.18 2.40 4.39
N LEU A 88 -21.25 1.08 4.57
CA LEU A 88 -22.47 0.40 5.00
C LEU A 88 -22.93 0.89 6.38
N LEU A 89 -21.99 1.09 7.31
CA LEU A 89 -22.28 1.66 8.61
C LEU A 89 -22.82 3.10 8.49
N ALA A 90 -22.25 3.94 7.61
CA ALA A 90 -22.76 5.29 7.36
C ALA A 90 -24.21 5.27 6.82
N VAL A 91 -24.54 4.34 5.92
CA VAL A 91 -25.90 4.14 5.42
C VAL A 91 -26.86 3.74 6.55
N LEU A 92 -26.45 2.80 7.42
CA LEU A 92 -27.25 2.40 8.57
C LEU A 92 -27.48 3.56 9.55
N ILE A 93 -26.43 4.32 9.88
CA ILE A 93 -26.55 5.51 10.75
C ILE A 93 -27.51 6.53 10.13
N SER A 94 -27.35 6.83 8.84
CA SER A 94 -28.26 7.72 8.10
C SER A 94 -29.73 7.27 8.22
N PHE A 95 -29.99 5.99 8.00
CA PHE A 95 -31.34 5.42 8.15
C PHE A 95 -31.89 5.59 9.57
N LEU A 96 -31.08 5.33 10.60
CA LEU A 96 -31.49 5.49 12.00
C LEU A 96 -31.76 6.94 12.37
N LEU A 97 -30.91 7.88 11.92
CA LEU A 97 -31.11 9.32 12.15
C LEU A 97 -32.47 9.78 11.61
N ILE A 98 -32.81 9.39 10.37
CA ILE A 98 -34.08 9.71 9.72
C ILE A 98 -35.25 9.02 10.45
N ARG A 99 -35.14 7.71 10.72
CA ARG A 99 -36.26 6.93 11.25
C ARG A 99 -36.67 7.33 12.66
N PHE A 100 -35.70 7.71 13.49
CA PHE A 100 -35.92 7.97 14.92
C PHE A 100 -35.89 9.46 15.28
N HIS A 101 -35.76 10.38 14.30
CA HIS A 101 -35.69 11.83 14.53
C HIS A 101 -34.65 12.17 15.62
N VAL A 102 -33.48 11.56 15.46
CA VAL A 102 -32.41 11.63 16.46
C VAL A 102 -31.88 13.08 16.53
N PRO A 103 -31.54 13.60 17.73
CA PRO A 103 -31.03 14.97 17.87
C PRO A 103 -29.79 15.28 17.02
N ASP A 104 -29.62 16.55 16.66
CA ASP A 104 -28.61 17.01 15.69
C ASP A 104 -27.18 16.60 16.00
N TYR A 105 -26.80 16.53 17.28
CA TYR A 105 -25.43 16.18 17.68
C TYR A 105 -25.03 14.76 17.26
N PHE A 106 -25.98 13.87 16.96
CA PHE A 106 -25.67 12.52 16.46
C PHE A 106 -25.24 12.51 14.98
N HIS A 107 -25.41 13.59 14.22
CA HIS A 107 -24.87 13.69 12.86
C HIS A 107 -23.33 13.60 12.82
N VAL A 108 -22.66 13.85 13.95
CA VAL A 108 -21.21 13.61 14.06
C VAL A 108 -20.85 12.14 13.82
N LEU A 109 -21.72 11.19 14.20
CA LEU A 109 -21.48 9.77 13.96
C LEU A 109 -21.53 9.42 12.47
N PHE A 110 -22.47 10.03 11.73
CA PHE A 110 -22.54 9.90 10.29
C PHE A 110 -21.27 10.47 9.64
N PHE A 111 -20.87 11.68 10.02
CA PHE A 111 -19.64 12.30 9.55
C PHE A 111 -18.41 11.40 9.78
N MET A 112 -18.26 10.85 10.99
CA MET A 112 -17.12 9.97 11.31
C MET A 112 -17.12 8.70 10.46
N ALA A 113 -18.28 8.08 10.24
CA ALA A 113 -18.38 6.89 9.39
C ALA A 113 -18.00 7.19 7.93
N VAL A 114 -18.44 8.32 7.38
CA VAL A 114 -18.06 8.77 6.02
C VAL A 114 -16.57 9.11 5.95
N ALA A 115 -16.02 9.81 6.94
CA ALA A 115 -14.61 10.17 7.00
C ALA A 115 -13.71 8.93 7.01
N VAL A 116 -14.01 7.94 7.85
CA VAL A 116 -13.27 6.67 7.90
C VAL A 116 -13.39 5.92 6.57
N SER A 117 -14.58 5.90 5.96
CA SER A 117 -14.78 5.26 4.66
C SER A 117 -13.91 5.88 3.56
N MET A 118 -13.92 7.22 3.45
CA MET A 118 -13.13 7.96 2.47
C MET A 118 -11.64 7.83 2.72
N LEU A 119 -11.22 7.91 3.99
CA LEU A 119 -9.83 7.72 4.39
C LEU A 119 -9.32 6.33 3.95
N CYS A 120 -10.08 5.26 4.21
CA CYS A 120 -9.70 3.91 3.80
C CYS A 120 -9.65 3.74 2.27
N LEU A 121 -10.60 4.34 1.54
CA LEU A 121 -10.63 4.28 0.08
C LEU A 121 -9.41 4.98 -0.55
N LEU A 122 -9.09 6.18 -0.06
CA LEU A 122 -7.94 6.95 -0.54
C LEU A 122 -6.62 6.25 -0.20
N GLN A 123 -6.48 5.70 1.01
CA GLN A 123 -5.33 4.88 1.40
C GLN A 123 -5.16 3.66 0.48
N ALA A 124 -6.26 2.97 0.13
CA ALA A 124 -6.22 1.82 -0.76
C ALA A 124 -5.76 2.18 -2.18
N ASN A 125 -6.31 3.28 -2.74
CA ASN A 125 -6.04 3.74 -4.10
C ASN A 125 -4.57 4.21 -4.24
N LYS A 126 -4.10 5.01 -3.28
CA LYS A 126 -2.72 5.50 -3.28
C LYS A 126 -1.71 4.47 -2.79
N LYS A 127 -2.18 3.35 -2.23
CA LYS A 127 -1.35 2.34 -1.53
C LYS A 127 -0.48 2.99 -0.45
N ILE A 128 -1.08 3.90 0.30
CA ILE A 128 -0.43 4.59 1.41
C ILE A 128 -1.26 4.38 2.68
N CYS A 129 -0.67 3.84 3.74
CA CYS A 129 -1.21 3.95 5.08
C CYS A 129 -0.74 5.25 5.71
N VAL A 130 -1.72 6.07 6.10
CA VAL A 130 -1.46 7.36 6.75
C VAL A 130 -0.71 7.21 8.06
N VAL A 131 -1.03 6.20 8.89
CA VAL A 131 -0.36 5.98 10.18
C VAL A 131 1.13 5.72 9.97
N TYR A 132 1.46 4.76 9.09
CA TYR A 132 2.84 4.46 8.77
C TYR A 132 3.54 5.61 8.06
N GLY A 133 2.84 6.34 7.19
CA GLY A 133 3.44 7.45 6.46
C GLY A 133 3.79 8.63 7.36
N LEU A 134 2.98 8.91 8.38
CA LEU A 134 3.29 9.89 9.41
C LEU A 134 4.47 9.46 10.30
N GLN A 135 4.65 8.16 10.50
CA GLN A 135 5.75 7.59 11.28
C GLN A 135 7.05 7.39 10.47
N GLY A 136 7.02 7.62 9.14
CA GLY A 136 8.15 7.32 8.27
C GLY A 136 8.44 5.82 8.15
N MET A 137 7.40 4.98 8.23
CA MET A 137 7.48 3.53 8.16
C MET A 137 6.75 2.99 6.92
N LYS A 138 7.09 1.76 6.52
CA LYS A 138 6.37 0.97 5.53
C LYS A 138 5.98 -0.40 6.11
N ASP A 139 4.77 -0.82 5.80
CA ASP A 139 4.24 -2.15 6.10
C ASP A 139 4.82 -3.17 5.12
N MET A 140 5.40 -4.23 5.67
CA MET A 140 5.89 -5.39 4.94
C MET A 140 5.03 -6.59 5.33
N GLU A 141 4.89 -7.60 4.45
CA GLU A 141 4.05 -8.78 4.74
C GLU A 141 4.41 -9.53 6.04
N ASN A 142 5.56 -9.23 6.64
CA ASN A 142 6.09 -9.89 7.82
C ASN A 142 6.67 -8.93 8.88
N GLY A 143 6.30 -7.64 8.85
CA GLY A 143 6.80 -6.67 9.83
C GLY A 143 6.78 -5.24 9.31
N GLU A 144 7.37 -4.33 10.07
CA GLU A 144 7.45 -2.91 9.73
C GLU A 144 8.91 -2.53 9.45
N GLU A 145 9.15 -1.69 8.45
CA GLU A 145 10.48 -1.22 8.11
C GLU A 145 10.51 0.32 8.09
N ILE A 146 11.56 0.91 8.66
CA ILE A 146 11.77 2.36 8.65
C ILE A 146 12.25 2.80 7.27
N ILE A 147 11.62 3.83 6.70
CA ILE A 147 12.04 4.44 5.44
C ILE A 147 13.33 5.22 5.71
N ARG A 148 14.47 4.73 5.21
CA ARG A 148 15.79 5.34 5.41
C ARG A 148 16.08 6.52 4.49
N ASP A 149 15.43 6.54 3.33
CA ASP A 149 15.55 7.63 2.36
C ASP A 149 14.67 8.81 2.81
N GLU A 150 15.30 9.93 3.15
CA GLU A 150 14.61 11.12 3.68
C GLU A 150 13.72 11.81 2.63
N ASP A 151 14.03 11.71 1.34
CA ASP A 151 13.18 12.27 0.29
C ASP A 151 11.91 11.43 0.13
N VAL A 152 12.05 10.10 0.15
CA VAL A 152 10.89 9.18 0.12
C VAL A 152 10.02 9.36 1.35
N LYS A 153 10.63 9.47 2.53
CA LYS A 153 9.93 9.71 3.79
C LYS A 153 9.14 11.01 3.76
N ARG A 154 9.73 12.09 3.23
CA ARG A 154 9.05 13.38 3.02
C ARG A 154 7.87 13.24 2.06
N ASP A 155 8.05 12.56 0.93
CA ASP A 155 6.99 12.37 -0.06
C ASP A 155 5.82 11.55 0.51
N VAL A 156 6.10 10.47 1.23
CA VAL A 156 5.07 9.64 1.88
C VAL A 156 4.36 10.43 3.00
N PHE A 157 5.08 11.26 3.75
CA PHE A 157 4.50 12.13 4.78
C PHE A 157 3.54 13.16 4.17
N ILE A 158 3.97 13.88 3.12
CA ILE A 158 3.12 14.85 2.41
C ILE A 158 1.88 14.16 1.82
N ALA A 159 2.06 13.01 1.18
CA ALA A 159 0.95 12.24 0.64
C ALA A 159 -0.04 11.80 1.72
N SER A 160 0.46 11.43 2.92
CA SER A 160 -0.38 11.06 4.06
C SER A 160 -1.22 12.24 4.55
N LEU A 161 -0.65 13.43 4.62
CA LEU A 161 -1.39 14.66 4.97
C LEU A 161 -2.45 15.01 3.93
N LEU A 162 -2.13 14.90 2.64
CA LEU A 162 -3.09 15.14 1.56
C LEU A 162 -4.26 14.14 1.62
N ILE A 163 -4.00 12.87 1.92
CA ILE A 163 -5.04 11.86 2.09
C ILE A 163 -5.97 12.21 3.26
N ILE A 164 -5.42 12.61 4.42
CA ILE A 164 -6.23 13.06 5.56
C ILE A 164 -7.11 14.24 5.14
N LEU A 165 -6.49 15.28 4.56
CA LEU A 165 -7.19 16.50 4.16
C LEU A 165 -8.32 16.22 3.18
N PHE A 166 -8.07 15.46 2.11
CA PHE A 166 -9.09 15.12 1.14
C PHE A 166 -10.20 14.26 1.74
N SER A 167 -9.86 13.28 2.60
CA SER A 167 -10.87 12.46 3.28
C SER A 167 -11.80 13.30 4.14
N PHE A 168 -11.25 14.28 4.87
CA PHE A 168 -12.00 15.18 5.72
C PHE A 168 -12.90 16.12 4.91
N ILE A 169 -12.36 16.77 3.88
CA ILE A 169 -13.13 17.67 3.01
C ILE A 169 -14.30 16.91 2.35
N SER A 170 -14.05 15.72 1.80
CA SER A 170 -15.10 14.89 1.21
C SER A 170 -16.17 14.52 2.24
N ALA A 171 -15.78 14.16 3.47
CA ALA A 171 -16.72 13.83 4.52
C ALA A 171 -17.58 15.03 4.97
N VAL A 172 -16.99 16.23 5.06
CA VAL A 172 -17.73 17.46 5.36
C VAL A 172 -18.78 17.72 4.28
N ILE A 173 -18.39 17.68 3.00
CA ILE A 173 -19.31 17.93 1.87
C ILE A 173 -20.47 16.94 1.89
N ILE A 174 -20.18 15.64 2.03
CA ILE A 174 -21.22 14.59 2.06
C ILE A 174 -22.14 14.76 3.27
N SER A 175 -21.59 15.09 4.43
CA SER A 175 -22.37 15.29 5.66
C SER A 175 -23.26 16.52 5.59
N MET A 176 -22.79 17.61 4.97
CA MET A 176 -23.62 18.79 4.72
C MET A 176 -24.78 18.46 3.78
N ILE A 177 -24.52 17.73 2.69
CA ILE A 177 -25.58 17.30 1.76
C ILE A 177 -26.60 16.41 2.48
N HIS A 178 -26.13 15.45 3.26
CA HIS A 178 -27.01 14.57 4.06
C HIS A 178 -27.86 15.37 5.04
N TYR A 179 -27.27 16.29 5.79
CA TYR A 179 -27.99 17.15 6.74
C TYR A 179 -29.08 17.97 6.05
N LEU A 180 -28.78 18.56 4.89
CA LEU A 180 -29.78 19.30 4.10
C LEU A 180 -30.96 18.41 3.68
N ILE A 181 -30.71 17.14 3.33
CA ILE A 181 -31.76 16.17 2.98
C ILE A 181 -32.61 15.77 4.19
N VAL A 182 -32.00 15.64 5.37
CA VAL A 182 -32.71 15.21 6.60
C VAL A 182 -33.57 16.34 7.18
N VAL A 183 -33.13 17.59 7.07
CA VAL A 183 -33.83 18.75 7.63
C VAL A 183 -34.91 19.32 6.70
N SER A 184 -34.80 19.10 5.39
CA SER A 184 -35.80 19.55 4.40
C SER A 184 -37.05 18.67 4.41
#